data_AF-E9GIF5-F1
#
_entry.id   AF-E9GIF5-F1
#
_cell.length_a   1.000
_cell.length_b   1.000
_cell.length_c   1.000
_cell.angle_alpha   90.00
_cell.angle_beta   90.00
_cell.angle_gamma   90.00
#
_symmetry.space_group_name_H-M   'P 1'
#
loop_
_entity.id
_entity.type
_entity.pdbx_description
1 polymer ?
#
loop_
_entity_poly.entity_id
_entity_poly.type
_entity_poly.pdbx_seq_one_letter_code
_entity_poly.pdbx_strand_id
1 'polypeptide(L)'
;MNWCVIVLALLLSTQKSWSYPSARFEEANSFEKYLEKARTVLDRVPLIDGHNDFPYSLRRYENNQVGDLDINDLTTSEPWASSSSSQTDINRLRQGKVGAQFWSAYVPCSTQYKDAILKTWEQIDVIHRMVDANPTAFEFVTSAQEIEDAFSRGKIGSLVGVEGGHSIGSSLAVLRMMYDMGVRYMTLTHSCPTPWGDNSQLDDPGNVPIHDGLTPFGKNVIAEMNRLGMLIDLSHVSRKTMRDALETSAAPVIFSHSSAYALCNNTRNVPDDILQLVAQNGGVVMVNFFVSYISCGLTATVQQVADHIEHIRNVAGADHVGIGSDFNGVARTPEGLKDVSEYPNLFAELLARGWAETDLEKVAGLNLLRVFRGAEAVRDQMAADGGKPFDEWIPQADLPAESLPCSTGQIKSVTTE
;
A
#
# COMPACT_ATOMS: atom_id res chain seq x y z
N MET A 1 -22.93 51.66 76.58
CA MET A 1 -24.37 51.40 76.46
C MET A 1 -24.69 51.36 74.96
N ASN A 2 -25.49 50.37 74.53
CA ASN A 2 -25.87 49.98 73.15
C ASN A 2 -24.80 49.16 72.40
N TRP A 3 -24.84 47.82 72.40
CA TRP A 3 -25.77 46.83 71.82
C TRP A 3 -25.78 46.74 70.29
N CYS A 4 -25.36 45.56 69.81
CA CYS A 4 -25.75 44.75 68.64
C CYS A 4 -26.17 45.47 67.35
N VAL A 5 -25.69 45.07 66.16
CA VAL A 5 -25.94 43.78 65.49
C VAL A 5 -24.89 43.64 64.35
N ILE A 6 -24.41 42.43 64.04
CA ILE A 6 -24.33 41.84 62.69
C ILE A 6 -23.75 40.40 62.76
N VAL A 7 -24.68 39.45 62.59
CA VAL A 7 -24.67 38.18 61.85
C VAL A 7 -23.42 37.27 61.88
N LEU A 8 -23.63 36.06 62.41
CA LEU A 8 -22.78 34.87 62.30
C LEU A 8 -23.63 33.72 61.74
N ALA A 9 -23.23 33.12 60.61
CA ALA A 9 -23.60 31.77 60.16
C ALA A 9 -22.73 31.39 58.94
N LEU A 10 -21.69 30.58 59.13
CA LEU A 10 -21.64 29.11 58.95
C LEU A 10 -21.48 28.67 57.48
N LEU A 11 -20.27 28.25 57.13
CA LEU A 11 -20.04 27.22 56.10
C LEU A 11 -19.00 26.23 56.61
N LEU A 12 -19.48 24.99 56.81
CA LEU A 12 -18.74 23.80 57.18
C LEU A 12 -17.74 23.42 56.07
N SER A 13 -16.48 23.21 56.43
CA SER A 13 -15.50 22.57 55.56
C SER A 13 -15.77 21.07 55.48
N THR A 14 -16.20 20.60 54.31
CA THR A 14 -16.12 19.18 53.96
C THR A 14 -14.87 18.97 53.12
N GLN A 15 -13.88 18.27 53.67
CA GLN A 15 -12.77 17.73 52.89
C GLN A 15 -13.33 16.67 51.94
N LYS A 16 -13.46 17.01 50.65
CA LYS A 16 -13.56 16.00 49.59
C LYS A 16 -12.14 15.55 49.25
N SER A 17 -11.79 14.34 49.67
CA SER A 17 -10.67 13.60 49.13
C SER A 17 -10.86 13.45 47.62
N TRP A 18 -9.96 14.03 46.85
CA TRP A 18 -9.82 13.77 45.42
C TRP A 18 -9.17 12.39 45.24
N SER A 19 -9.96 11.36 44.95
CA SER A 19 -9.46 10.15 44.31
C SER A 19 -9.51 10.36 42.81
N TYR A 20 -8.35 10.54 42.15
CA TYR A 20 -7.97 10.01 40.81
C TYR A 20 -6.61 10.60 40.36
N PRO A 21 -5.56 9.77 40.29
CA PRO A 21 -4.79 9.63 39.05
C PRO A 21 -4.38 8.18 38.67
N SER A 22 -4.75 7.15 39.45
CA SER A 22 -4.16 5.80 39.28
C SER A 22 -4.52 5.11 37.96
N ALA A 23 -5.79 5.15 37.53
CA ALA A 23 -6.24 4.42 36.33
C ALA A 23 -5.59 4.94 35.04
N ARG A 24 -5.44 6.26 34.89
CA ARG A 24 -4.80 6.88 33.72
C ARG A 24 -3.29 6.63 33.68
N PHE A 25 -2.67 6.48 34.86
CA PHE A 25 -1.26 6.15 35.01
C PHE A 25 -1.00 4.66 34.74
N GLU A 26 -1.92 3.79 35.13
CA GLU A 26 -1.89 2.35 34.82
C GLU A 26 -2.10 2.07 33.32
N GLU A 27 -3.05 2.76 32.67
CA GLU A 27 -3.25 2.67 31.21
C GLU A 27 -2.02 3.13 30.43
N ALA A 28 -1.44 4.29 30.76
CA ALA A 28 -0.24 4.80 30.09
C ALA A 28 0.97 3.85 30.27
N ASN A 29 1.16 3.29 31.47
CA ASN A 29 2.21 2.32 31.75
C ASN A 29 1.98 0.99 31.00
N SER A 30 0.71 0.62 30.77
CA SER A 30 0.37 -0.57 29.99
C SER A 30 0.66 -0.40 28.49
N PHE A 31 0.40 0.77 27.91
CA PHE A 31 0.66 1.04 26.49
C PHE A 31 2.16 1.06 26.17
N GLU A 32 2.99 1.67 27.02
CA GLU A 32 4.45 1.68 26.83
C GLU A 32 5.02 0.25 26.79
N LYS A 33 4.50 -0.64 27.64
CA LYS A 33 4.86 -2.06 27.63
C LYS A 33 4.48 -2.75 26.31
N TYR A 34 3.33 -2.42 25.74
CA TYR A 34 2.94 -2.94 24.43
C TYR A 34 3.79 -2.35 23.30
N LEU A 35 4.21 -1.10 23.42
CA LEU A 35 5.10 -0.45 22.45
C LEU A 35 6.50 -1.08 22.44
N GLU A 36 7.07 -1.41 23.60
CA GLU A 36 8.34 -2.15 23.68
C GLU A 36 8.23 -3.55 23.05
N LYS A 37 7.12 -4.25 23.32
CA LYS A 37 6.84 -5.55 22.70
C LYS A 37 6.65 -5.44 21.19
N ALA A 38 5.93 -4.42 20.72
CA ALA A 38 5.73 -4.15 19.31
C ALA A 38 7.07 -3.97 18.59
N ARG A 39 7.97 -3.15 19.14
CA ARG A 39 9.34 -2.99 18.62
C ARG A 39 10.09 -4.33 18.59
N THR A 40 9.95 -5.15 19.63
CA THR A 40 10.58 -6.48 19.69
C THR A 40 10.06 -7.42 18.60
N VAL A 41 8.76 -7.40 18.30
CA VAL A 41 8.18 -8.17 17.17
C VAL A 41 8.78 -7.70 15.84
N LEU A 42 8.85 -6.39 15.64
CA LEU A 42 9.38 -5.78 14.41
C LEU A 42 10.91 -5.92 14.26
N ASP A 43 11.62 -6.28 15.33
CA ASP A 43 13.05 -6.64 15.27
C ASP A 43 13.29 -8.10 14.83
N ARG A 44 12.27 -8.98 14.88
CA ARG A 44 12.40 -10.40 14.51
C ARG A 44 12.15 -10.64 13.02
N VAL A 45 11.25 -9.88 12.42
CA VAL A 45 10.82 -10.03 11.02
C VAL A 45 10.72 -8.66 10.36
N PRO A 46 10.97 -8.55 9.05
CA PRO A 46 10.85 -7.27 8.37
C PRO A 46 9.39 -6.80 8.39
N LEU A 47 9.16 -5.58 8.84
CA LEU A 47 7.95 -4.84 8.48
C LEU A 47 8.03 -4.48 7.00
N ILE A 48 7.09 -4.99 6.20
CA ILE A 48 7.02 -4.76 4.77
C ILE A 48 5.76 -3.96 4.47
N ASP A 49 5.95 -2.69 4.15
CA ASP A 49 4.86 -1.83 3.69
C ASP A 49 4.67 -1.98 2.18
N GLY A 50 3.42 -2.18 1.77
CA GLY A 50 3.04 -2.50 0.40
C GLY A 50 2.96 -1.30 -0.54
N HIS A 51 2.89 -0.07 -0.03
CA HIS A 51 2.67 1.09 -0.86
C HIS A 51 3.08 2.41 -0.19
N ASN A 52 4.07 3.09 -0.79
CA ASN A 52 4.50 4.43 -0.37
C ASN A 52 4.89 5.29 -1.60
N ASP A 53 4.31 6.48 -1.69
CA ASP A 53 4.44 7.44 -2.80
C ASP A 53 5.58 8.46 -2.61
N PHE A 54 6.55 8.15 -1.76
CA PHE A 54 7.75 8.96 -1.62
C PHE A 54 8.42 9.28 -2.98
N PRO A 55 8.51 8.36 -3.96
CA PRO A 55 9.03 8.69 -5.30
C PRO A 55 8.23 9.77 -6.03
N TYR A 56 6.91 9.82 -5.87
CA TYR A 56 6.10 10.89 -6.46
C TYR A 56 6.34 12.23 -5.76
N SER A 57 6.62 12.20 -4.45
CA SER A 57 7.04 13.40 -3.70
C SER A 57 8.41 13.91 -4.17
N LEU A 58 9.38 13.02 -4.41
CA LEU A 58 10.69 13.37 -4.99
C LEU A 58 10.53 14.04 -6.37
N ARG A 59 9.62 13.52 -7.20
CA ARG A 59 9.29 14.15 -8.48
C ARG A 59 8.72 15.54 -8.30
N ARG A 60 7.77 15.70 -7.37
CA ARG A 60 7.05 16.96 -7.15
C ARG A 60 7.94 18.06 -6.57
N TYR A 61 8.77 17.73 -5.59
CA TYR A 61 9.54 18.71 -4.82
C TYR A 61 10.95 18.90 -5.38
N GLU A 62 11.55 17.83 -5.93
CA GLU A 62 12.96 17.82 -6.33
C GLU A 62 13.13 17.60 -7.84
N ASN A 63 12.05 17.47 -8.61
CA ASN A 63 12.10 17.12 -10.03
C ASN A 63 12.99 15.89 -10.30
N ASN A 64 12.95 14.90 -9.40
CA ASN A 64 13.77 13.68 -9.42
C ASN A 64 15.30 13.90 -9.32
N GLN A 65 15.75 15.08 -8.88
CA GLN A 65 17.16 15.39 -8.66
C GLN A 65 17.64 14.90 -7.28
N VAL A 66 17.78 13.58 -7.14
CA VAL A 66 18.06 12.93 -5.83
C VAL A 66 19.55 12.71 -5.52
N GLY A 67 20.46 13.06 -6.43
CA GLY A 67 21.88 12.70 -6.30
C GLY A 67 22.57 13.28 -5.06
N ASP A 68 22.29 14.54 -4.74
CA ASP A 68 22.83 15.24 -3.57
C ASP A 68 21.76 15.54 -2.50
N LEU A 69 20.56 14.98 -2.65
CA LEU A 69 19.46 15.23 -1.73
C LEU A 69 19.67 14.41 -0.45
N ASP A 70 19.84 15.11 0.67
CA ASP A 70 19.84 14.47 1.99
C ASP A 70 18.40 14.15 2.42
N ILE A 71 18.05 12.86 2.36
CA ILE A 71 16.75 12.33 2.80
C ILE A 71 16.81 11.70 4.19
N ASN A 72 17.81 12.02 5.01
CA ASN A 72 17.89 11.51 6.39
C ASN A 72 16.81 12.13 7.28
N ASP A 73 16.60 13.44 7.17
CA ASP A 73 15.58 14.17 7.92
C ASP A 73 14.99 15.29 7.05
N LEU A 74 13.74 15.11 6.63
CA LEU A 74 13.03 16.07 5.79
C LEU A 74 12.12 16.99 6.60
N THR A 75 12.08 16.86 7.93
CA THR A 75 11.19 17.63 8.81
C THR A 75 11.62 19.08 8.99
N THR A 76 12.85 19.42 8.62
CA THR A 76 13.40 20.78 8.71
C THR A 76 13.69 21.44 7.37
N SER A 77 13.48 20.72 6.26
CA SER A 77 13.87 21.15 4.90
C SER A 77 12.64 21.57 4.11
N GLU A 78 12.56 22.84 3.66
CA GLU A 78 11.43 23.28 2.81
C GLU A 78 11.63 22.84 1.35
N PRO A 79 10.57 22.45 0.61
CA PRO A 79 9.15 22.51 0.98
C PRO A 79 8.63 21.31 1.79
N TRP A 80 9.48 20.36 2.15
CA TRP A 80 9.08 19.12 2.84
C TRP A 80 8.54 19.38 4.24
N ALA A 81 9.21 20.23 5.03
CA ALA A 81 8.85 20.56 6.41
C ALA A 81 7.41 21.08 6.54
N SER A 82 6.94 21.84 5.54
CA SER A 82 5.57 22.39 5.52
C SER A 82 4.57 21.52 4.75
N SER A 83 5.01 20.42 4.13
CA SER A 83 4.14 19.56 3.33
C SER A 83 3.44 18.51 4.17
N SER A 84 2.10 18.46 4.08
CA SER A 84 1.29 17.38 4.64
C SER A 84 1.56 16.01 4.02
N SER A 85 2.21 15.97 2.85
CA SER A 85 2.63 14.74 2.16
C SER A 85 4.10 14.39 2.44
N SER A 86 4.76 15.05 3.40
CA SER A 86 6.11 14.68 3.86
C SER A 86 6.04 13.70 5.03
N GLN A 87 5.81 12.43 4.72
CA GLN A 87 5.58 11.37 5.71
C GLN A 87 6.72 10.34 5.76
N THR A 88 7.77 10.54 4.96
CA THR A 88 8.85 9.57 4.81
C THR A 88 10.21 10.29 4.76
N ASP A 89 11.15 9.81 5.58
CA ASP A 89 12.60 10.04 5.49
C ASP A 89 13.30 8.86 6.19
N ILE A 90 14.63 8.75 6.04
CA ILE A 90 15.36 7.59 6.57
C ILE A 90 15.23 7.50 8.10
N ASN A 91 15.35 8.62 8.83
CA ASN A 91 15.27 8.60 10.28
C ASN A 91 13.91 8.08 10.77
N ARG A 92 12.81 8.55 10.17
CA ARG A 92 11.47 8.07 10.51
C ARG A 92 11.27 6.62 10.10
N LEU A 93 11.75 6.17 8.94
CA LEU A 93 11.68 4.75 8.53
C LEU A 93 12.37 3.84 9.55
N ARG A 94 13.55 4.24 10.05
CA ARG A 94 14.28 3.50 11.10
C ARG A 94 13.53 3.48 12.43
N GLN A 95 12.96 4.61 12.85
CA GLN A 95 12.14 4.69 14.06
C GLN A 95 10.89 3.79 13.98
N GLY A 96 10.29 3.72 12.79
CA GLY A 96 9.14 2.87 12.49
C GLY A 96 9.44 1.39 12.32
N LYS A 97 10.73 0.99 12.40
CA LYS A 97 11.19 -0.39 12.20
C LYS A 97 10.85 -0.96 10.81
N VAL A 98 10.78 -0.12 9.78
CA VAL A 98 10.55 -0.58 8.41
C VAL A 98 11.72 -1.46 7.96
N GLY A 99 11.43 -2.69 7.53
CA GLY A 99 12.41 -3.67 7.07
C GLY A 99 12.45 -3.79 5.54
N ALA A 100 11.33 -3.55 4.87
CA ALA A 100 11.28 -3.36 3.42
C ALA A 100 10.10 -2.48 3.02
N GLN A 101 10.18 -1.89 1.83
CA GLN A 101 9.18 -0.99 1.28
C GLN A 101 9.02 -1.27 -0.21
N PHE A 102 7.77 -1.42 -0.64
CA PHE A 102 7.42 -1.22 -2.04
C PHE A 102 7.25 0.28 -2.30
N TRP A 103 8.13 0.84 -3.10
CA TRP A 103 8.07 2.22 -3.56
C TRP A 103 7.17 2.32 -4.80
N SER A 104 6.19 3.21 -4.75
CA SER A 104 5.23 3.39 -5.84
C SER A 104 5.87 4.17 -7.00
N ALA A 105 5.98 3.51 -8.16
CA ALA A 105 6.29 4.15 -9.44
C ALA A 105 5.00 4.72 -10.08
N TYR A 106 4.30 5.55 -9.33
CA TYR A 106 3.02 6.16 -9.72
C TYR A 106 3.19 7.27 -10.77
N VAL A 107 2.25 7.29 -11.73
CA VAL A 107 2.05 8.43 -12.64
C VAL A 107 0.56 8.76 -12.78
N PRO A 108 0.19 10.06 -12.86
CA PRO A 108 -1.22 10.46 -12.92
C PRO A 108 -1.98 9.86 -14.11
N CYS A 109 -3.25 9.53 -13.90
CA CYS A 109 -4.16 9.03 -14.93
C CYS A 109 -4.25 9.92 -16.19
N SER A 110 -4.01 11.23 -16.05
CA SER A 110 -3.99 12.18 -17.17
C SER A 110 -2.86 11.96 -18.19
N THR A 111 -1.89 11.10 -17.85
CA THR A 111 -0.78 10.64 -18.70
C THR A 111 -1.13 9.42 -19.55
N GLN A 112 -2.23 8.72 -19.23
CA GLN A 112 -2.73 7.61 -20.04
C GLN A 112 -2.97 8.10 -21.48
N TYR A 113 -2.58 7.27 -22.46
CA TYR A 113 -2.58 7.60 -23.89
C TYR A 113 -1.66 8.75 -24.31
N LYS A 114 -0.71 9.15 -23.45
CA LYS A 114 0.28 10.19 -23.74
C LYS A 114 1.68 9.70 -23.40
N ASP A 115 2.20 10.12 -22.25
CA ASP A 115 3.58 9.92 -21.81
C ASP A 115 3.66 9.06 -20.54
N ALA A 116 2.64 8.24 -20.27
CA ALA A 116 2.61 7.33 -19.12
C ALA A 116 3.85 6.44 -19.06
N ILE A 117 4.20 5.73 -20.15
CA ILE A 117 5.35 4.81 -20.19
C ILE A 117 6.65 5.53 -19.82
N LEU A 118 6.92 6.68 -20.47
CA LEU A 118 8.12 7.48 -20.22
C LEU A 118 8.19 7.90 -18.75
N LYS A 119 7.11 8.47 -18.21
CA LYS A 119 7.07 8.94 -16.83
C LYS A 119 7.17 7.80 -15.83
N THR A 120 6.59 6.63 -16.12
CA THR A 120 6.75 5.47 -15.25
C THR A 120 8.21 5.02 -15.22
N TRP A 121 8.91 5.04 -16.36
CA TRP A 121 10.34 4.71 -16.38
C TRP A 121 11.18 5.74 -15.64
N GLU A 122 10.87 7.04 -15.72
CA GLU A 122 11.50 8.07 -14.88
C GLU A 122 11.27 7.83 -13.38
N GLN A 123 10.09 7.34 -13.00
CA GLN A 123 9.79 7.00 -11.61
C GLN A 123 10.48 5.72 -11.14
N ILE A 124 10.62 4.71 -12.01
CA ILE A 124 11.44 3.52 -11.73
C ILE A 124 12.91 3.94 -11.53
N ASP A 125 13.45 4.77 -12.43
CA ASP A 125 14.81 5.29 -12.37
C ASP A 125 15.09 6.09 -11.08
N VAL A 126 14.19 6.99 -10.66
CA VAL A 126 14.42 7.76 -9.42
C VAL A 126 14.44 6.86 -8.18
N ILE A 127 13.68 5.75 -8.17
CA ILE A 127 13.73 4.77 -7.08
C ILE A 127 15.12 4.12 -7.03
N HIS A 128 15.63 3.64 -8.17
CA HIS A 128 16.99 3.08 -8.26
C HIS A 128 18.04 4.07 -7.78
N ARG A 129 18.03 5.30 -8.30
CA ARG A 129 19.00 6.34 -7.90
C ARG A 129 18.89 6.75 -6.45
N MET A 130 17.68 6.80 -5.89
CA MET A 130 17.46 7.07 -4.46
C MET A 130 18.11 6.00 -3.60
N VAL A 131 17.95 4.73 -3.97
CA VAL A 131 18.55 3.59 -3.25
C VAL A 131 20.07 3.62 -3.36
N ASP A 132 20.61 3.84 -4.58
CA ASP A 132 22.05 3.89 -4.84
C ASP A 132 22.74 5.06 -4.11
N ALA A 133 22.07 6.21 -3.98
CA ALA A 133 22.58 7.37 -3.25
C ALA A 133 22.61 7.15 -1.73
N ASN A 134 21.87 6.18 -1.20
CA ASN A 134 21.69 5.95 0.23
C ASN A 134 21.98 4.49 0.64
N PRO A 135 23.17 3.93 0.31
CA PRO A 135 23.44 2.50 0.39
C PRO A 135 23.61 1.96 1.83
N THR A 136 23.75 2.85 2.82
CA THR A 136 23.75 2.50 4.25
C THR A 136 22.34 2.28 4.79
N ALA A 137 21.34 2.90 4.16
CA ALA A 137 19.93 2.78 4.53
C ALA A 137 19.23 1.69 3.73
N PHE A 138 19.39 1.72 2.40
CA PHE A 138 18.61 0.92 1.47
C PHE A 138 19.44 -0.15 0.76
N GLU A 139 18.74 -1.19 0.30
CA GLU A 139 19.23 -2.16 -0.66
C GLU A 139 18.15 -2.43 -1.70
N PHE A 140 18.48 -2.36 -2.98
CA PHE A 140 17.52 -2.68 -4.03
C PHE A 140 17.31 -4.20 -4.06
N VAL A 141 16.06 -4.64 -3.97
CA VAL A 141 15.72 -6.07 -3.90
C VAL A 141 14.53 -6.39 -4.79
N THR A 142 14.51 -7.61 -5.30
CA THR A 142 13.54 -8.04 -6.30
C THR A 142 12.99 -9.45 -6.06
N SER A 143 13.26 -10.04 -4.91
CA SER A 143 12.72 -11.35 -4.53
C SER A 143 12.38 -11.39 -3.04
N ALA A 144 11.57 -12.36 -2.64
CA ALA A 144 11.25 -12.58 -1.23
C ALA A 144 12.52 -12.88 -0.40
N GLN A 145 13.46 -13.64 -0.97
CA GLN A 145 14.72 -13.96 -0.30
C GLN A 145 15.61 -12.72 -0.13
N GLU A 146 15.72 -11.88 -1.17
CA GLU A 146 16.53 -10.66 -1.09
C GLU A 146 15.99 -9.67 -0.05
N ILE A 147 14.67 -9.63 0.20
CA ILE A 147 14.09 -8.85 1.31
C ILE A 147 14.64 -9.31 2.66
N GLU A 148 14.60 -10.61 2.94
CA GLU A 148 15.08 -11.17 4.21
C GLU A 148 16.59 -10.98 4.36
N ASP A 149 17.33 -11.14 3.27
CA ASP A 149 18.76 -10.93 3.22
C ASP A 149 19.11 -9.46 3.54
N ALA A 150 18.42 -8.49 2.93
CA ALA A 150 18.61 -7.06 3.21
C ALA A 150 18.28 -6.73 4.68
N PHE A 151 17.16 -7.27 5.20
CA PHE A 151 16.77 -7.10 6.60
C PHE A 151 17.83 -7.67 7.56
N SER A 152 18.40 -8.84 7.28
CA SER A 152 19.47 -9.44 8.08
C SER A 152 20.76 -8.60 8.13
N ARG A 153 20.99 -7.78 7.09
CA ARG A 153 22.08 -6.80 7.02
C ARG A 153 21.75 -5.46 7.67
N GLY A 154 20.56 -5.32 8.26
CA GLY A 154 20.07 -4.07 8.85
C GLY A 154 19.73 -3.01 7.80
N LYS A 155 19.49 -3.39 6.55
CA LYS A 155 19.05 -2.49 5.48
C LYS A 155 17.55 -2.58 5.25
N ILE A 156 16.99 -1.54 4.68
CA ILE A 156 15.61 -1.52 4.20
C ILE A 156 15.60 -2.05 2.78
N GLY A 157 14.97 -3.20 2.57
CA GLY A 157 14.77 -3.75 1.22
C GLY A 157 13.85 -2.83 0.42
N SER A 158 14.33 -2.32 -0.70
CA SER A 158 13.61 -1.37 -1.55
C SER A 158 13.17 -2.07 -2.84
N LEU A 159 11.86 -2.19 -3.01
CA LEU A 159 11.22 -2.79 -4.19
C LEU A 159 10.48 -1.74 -4.99
N VAL A 160 10.13 -2.07 -6.23
CA VAL A 160 9.32 -1.21 -7.10
C VAL A 160 7.97 -1.86 -7.37
N GLY A 161 6.91 -1.08 -7.17
CA GLY A 161 5.57 -1.41 -7.61
C GLY A 161 5.03 -0.34 -8.56
N VAL A 162 4.46 -0.74 -9.69
CA VAL A 162 3.87 0.19 -10.67
C VAL A 162 2.39 0.37 -10.37
N GLU A 163 1.98 1.60 -10.08
CA GLU A 163 0.59 1.89 -9.72
C GLU A 163 -0.23 2.36 -10.94
N GLY A 164 -0.88 1.40 -11.57
CA GLY A 164 -1.84 1.62 -12.64
C GLY A 164 -1.37 1.06 -13.98
N GLY A 165 -2.20 0.19 -14.57
CA GLY A 165 -1.95 -0.49 -15.83
C GLY A 165 -1.87 0.43 -17.06
N HIS A 166 -2.26 1.71 -16.94
CA HIS A 166 -2.00 2.68 -18.01
C HIS A 166 -0.50 2.87 -18.28
N SER A 167 0.34 2.52 -17.30
CA SER A 167 1.81 2.54 -17.39
C SER A 167 2.38 1.60 -18.45
N ILE A 168 1.68 0.50 -18.79
CA ILE A 168 2.17 -0.45 -19.80
C ILE A 168 1.71 -0.09 -21.22
N GLY A 169 0.89 0.94 -21.39
CA GLY A 169 0.34 1.33 -22.70
C GLY A 169 -0.38 0.20 -23.42
N SER A 170 -1.01 -0.71 -22.67
CA SER A 170 -1.62 -1.96 -23.20
C SER A 170 -0.65 -2.85 -23.98
N SER A 171 0.62 -2.92 -23.56
CA SER A 171 1.66 -3.73 -24.19
C SER A 171 2.29 -4.74 -23.21
N LEU A 172 2.18 -6.02 -23.53
CA LEU A 172 2.83 -7.10 -22.77
C LEU A 172 4.36 -7.03 -22.86
N ALA A 173 4.90 -6.48 -23.97
CA ALA A 173 6.34 -6.25 -24.08
C ALA A 173 6.81 -5.19 -23.07
N VAL A 174 6.06 -4.09 -22.90
CA VAL A 174 6.39 -3.06 -21.90
C VAL A 174 6.29 -3.62 -20.48
N LEU A 175 5.27 -4.45 -20.19
CA LEU A 175 5.15 -5.17 -18.92
C LEU A 175 6.39 -6.01 -18.61
N ARG A 176 6.88 -6.80 -19.57
CA ARG A 176 8.12 -7.59 -19.42
C ARG A 176 9.34 -6.71 -19.17
N MET A 177 9.51 -5.62 -19.93
CA MET A 177 10.63 -4.71 -19.73
C MET A 177 10.58 -4.04 -18.36
N MET A 178 9.39 -3.71 -17.86
CA MET A 178 9.23 -3.22 -16.49
C MET A 178 9.65 -4.26 -15.45
N TYR A 179 9.31 -5.54 -15.65
CA TYR A 179 9.79 -6.62 -14.79
C TYR A 179 11.33 -6.71 -14.78
N ASP A 180 11.96 -6.62 -15.95
CA ASP A 180 13.43 -6.65 -16.10
C ASP A 180 14.10 -5.43 -15.45
N MET A 181 13.42 -4.27 -15.41
CA MET A 181 13.84 -3.08 -14.65
C MET A 181 13.61 -3.20 -13.13
N GLY A 182 13.11 -4.34 -12.66
CA GLY A 182 12.96 -4.66 -11.23
C GLY A 182 11.56 -4.44 -10.64
N VAL A 183 10.54 -4.15 -11.45
CA VAL A 183 9.15 -4.06 -10.98
C VAL A 183 8.67 -5.43 -10.50
N ARG A 184 8.04 -5.48 -9.32
CA ARG A 184 7.57 -6.73 -8.69
C ARG A 184 6.09 -6.79 -8.36
N TYR A 185 5.37 -5.67 -8.41
CA TYR A 185 3.92 -5.71 -8.60
C TYR A 185 3.47 -4.69 -9.64
N MET A 186 2.27 -4.91 -10.20
CA MET A 186 1.53 -3.87 -10.92
C MET A 186 0.09 -3.80 -10.42
N THR A 187 -0.36 -2.61 -10.05
CA THR A 187 -1.77 -2.30 -9.78
C THR A 187 -2.51 -2.22 -11.11
N LEU A 188 -3.55 -3.04 -11.30
CA LEU A 188 -4.17 -3.21 -12.64
C LEU A 188 -4.76 -1.91 -13.18
N THR A 189 -5.32 -1.07 -12.31
CA THR A 189 -5.79 0.28 -12.62
C THR A 189 -5.32 1.24 -11.53
N HIS A 190 -5.26 2.54 -11.80
CA HIS A 190 -5.33 3.56 -10.75
C HIS A 190 -6.78 4.06 -10.69
N SER A 191 -7.03 5.32 -10.33
CA SER A 191 -8.33 6.00 -10.36
C SER A 191 -8.82 6.35 -11.78
N CYS A 192 -8.53 5.49 -12.75
CA CYS A 192 -8.98 5.56 -14.13
C CYS A 192 -8.98 4.15 -14.73
N PRO A 193 -9.93 3.84 -15.62
CA PRO A 193 -9.97 2.54 -16.29
C PRO A 193 -8.87 2.49 -17.36
N THR A 194 -8.39 1.28 -17.64
CA THR A 194 -7.55 1.00 -18.81
C THR A 194 -8.45 0.45 -19.94
N PRO A 195 -7.94 0.24 -21.17
CA PRO A 195 -8.67 -0.49 -22.21
C PRO A 195 -9.05 -1.94 -21.85
N TRP A 196 -8.59 -2.45 -20.71
CA TRP A 196 -8.67 -3.87 -20.37
C TRP A 196 -9.06 -4.17 -18.92
N GLY A 197 -9.37 -3.14 -18.12
CA GLY A 197 -9.77 -3.28 -16.73
C GLY A 197 -10.52 -2.07 -16.20
N ASP A 198 -11.58 -2.32 -15.43
CA ASP A 198 -12.38 -1.32 -14.75
C ASP A 198 -11.79 -0.94 -13.38
N ASN A 199 -11.83 0.36 -13.05
CA ASN A 199 -11.37 0.89 -11.76
C ASN A 199 -12.52 1.09 -10.75
N SER A 200 -12.18 1.26 -9.47
CA SER A 200 -13.12 1.29 -8.35
C SER A 200 -14.15 2.42 -8.43
N GLN A 201 -13.83 3.55 -9.05
CA GLN A 201 -14.77 4.66 -9.17
C GLN A 201 -15.99 4.27 -10.01
N LEU A 202 -15.88 3.26 -10.88
CA LEU A 202 -17.02 2.77 -11.65
C LEU A 202 -18.06 2.02 -10.80
N ASP A 203 -17.71 1.64 -9.57
CA ASP A 203 -18.66 1.08 -8.60
C ASP A 203 -19.43 2.16 -7.82
N ASP A 204 -19.08 3.45 -7.98
CA ASP A 204 -19.80 4.52 -7.31
C ASP A 204 -21.25 4.64 -7.84
N PRO A 205 -22.24 4.98 -6.99
CA PRO A 205 -23.63 5.07 -7.40
C PRO A 205 -23.83 6.02 -8.60
N GLY A 206 -24.42 5.49 -9.67
CA GLY A 206 -24.74 6.24 -10.89
C GLY A 206 -23.70 6.10 -12.02
N ASN A 207 -22.56 5.48 -11.75
CA ASN A 207 -21.60 5.11 -12.79
C ASN A 207 -21.97 3.78 -13.45
N VAL A 208 -21.43 3.53 -14.64
CA VAL A 208 -21.65 2.31 -15.43
C VAL A 208 -20.30 1.69 -15.73
N PRO A 209 -20.12 0.36 -15.53
CA PRO A 209 -18.90 -0.34 -15.93
C PRO A 209 -18.57 -0.12 -17.41
N ILE A 210 -17.29 0.03 -17.74
CA ILE A 210 -16.86 0.15 -19.13
C ILE A 210 -16.71 -1.24 -19.74
N HIS A 211 -16.06 -2.15 -19.01
CA HIS A 211 -15.76 -3.50 -19.47
C HIS A 211 -16.54 -4.59 -18.73
N ASP A 212 -17.16 -4.24 -17.59
CA ASP A 212 -17.70 -5.20 -16.62
C ASP A 212 -16.60 -6.14 -16.09
N GLY A 213 -15.48 -5.53 -15.65
CA GLY A 213 -14.32 -6.20 -15.08
C GLY A 213 -13.11 -6.25 -16.01
N LEU A 214 -12.57 -7.45 -16.24
CA LEU A 214 -11.44 -7.67 -17.14
C LEU A 214 -11.88 -8.11 -18.54
N THR A 215 -11.32 -7.47 -19.56
CA THR A 215 -11.47 -7.94 -20.95
C THR A 215 -10.63 -9.22 -21.19
N PRO A 216 -10.81 -9.92 -22.33
CA PRO A 216 -9.92 -11.03 -22.68
C PRO A 216 -8.43 -10.65 -22.71
N PHE A 217 -8.10 -9.44 -23.18
CA PHE A 217 -6.72 -8.94 -23.11
C PHE A 217 -6.27 -8.71 -21.66
N GLY A 218 -7.14 -8.17 -20.79
CA GLY A 218 -6.85 -8.04 -19.36
C GLY A 218 -6.52 -9.38 -18.69
N LYS A 219 -7.20 -10.46 -19.10
CA LYS A 219 -6.87 -11.83 -18.63
C LYS A 219 -5.52 -12.31 -19.14
N ASN A 220 -5.10 -11.93 -20.35
CA ASN A 220 -3.74 -12.19 -20.84
C ASN A 220 -2.69 -11.39 -20.05
N VAL A 221 -3.00 -10.16 -19.63
CA VAL A 221 -2.12 -9.39 -18.72
C VAL A 221 -1.91 -10.14 -17.41
N ILE A 222 -2.99 -10.65 -16.79
CA ILE A 222 -2.91 -11.49 -15.58
C ILE A 222 -2.03 -12.73 -15.81
N ALA A 223 -2.25 -13.44 -16.92
CA ALA A 223 -1.49 -14.64 -17.24
C ALA A 223 0.01 -14.37 -17.46
N GLU A 224 0.35 -13.26 -18.12
CA GLU A 224 1.75 -12.84 -18.30
C GLU A 224 2.38 -12.40 -16.98
N MET A 225 1.63 -11.73 -16.09
CA MET A 225 2.11 -11.42 -14.73
C MET A 225 2.38 -12.70 -13.92
N ASN A 226 1.50 -13.70 -13.98
CA ASN A 226 1.76 -15.01 -13.36
C ASN A 226 3.01 -15.68 -13.95
N ARG A 227 3.18 -15.68 -15.28
CA ARG A 227 4.35 -16.25 -15.95
C ARG A 227 5.65 -15.55 -15.56
N LEU A 228 5.61 -14.24 -15.31
CA LEU A 228 6.74 -13.46 -14.84
C LEU A 228 7.02 -13.64 -13.35
N GLY A 229 6.03 -14.08 -12.56
CA GLY A 229 6.11 -14.00 -11.10
C GLY A 229 6.01 -12.56 -10.60
N MET A 230 5.31 -11.70 -11.34
CA MET A 230 4.93 -10.36 -10.91
C MET A 230 3.65 -10.45 -10.09
N LEU A 231 3.66 -9.84 -8.90
CA LEU A 231 2.47 -9.76 -8.06
C LEU A 231 1.38 -8.93 -8.75
N ILE A 232 0.17 -9.46 -8.72
CA ILE A 232 -1.04 -8.78 -9.21
C ILE A 232 -1.62 -7.98 -8.05
N ASP A 233 -1.67 -6.66 -8.22
CA ASP A 233 -2.25 -5.77 -7.23
C ASP A 233 -3.66 -5.30 -7.63
N LEU A 234 -4.62 -5.55 -6.74
CA LEU A 234 -6.04 -5.28 -6.89
C LEU A 234 -6.52 -4.04 -6.14
N SER A 235 -5.61 -3.26 -5.54
CA SER A 235 -5.95 -1.89 -5.16
C SER A 235 -6.43 -1.09 -6.38
N HIS A 236 -7.28 -0.10 -6.16
CA HIS A 236 -7.92 0.77 -7.17
C HIS A 236 -8.87 0.11 -8.18
N VAL A 237 -9.00 -1.21 -8.24
CA VAL A 237 -9.85 -1.86 -9.24
C VAL A 237 -11.33 -1.91 -8.84
N SER A 238 -12.23 -2.09 -9.81
CA SER A 238 -13.65 -2.35 -9.51
C SER A 238 -13.85 -3.72 -8.88
N ARG A 239 -14.96 -3.94 -8.17
CA ARG A 239 -15.32 -5.23 -7.56
C ARG A 239 -15.38 -6.36 -8.57
N LYS A 240 -15.87 -6.06 -9.77
CA LYS A 240 -15.93 -7.05 -10.85
C LYS A 240 -14.54 -7.39 -11.38
N THR A 241 -13.65 -6.39 -11.51
CA THR A 241 -12.23 -6.62 -11.81
C THR A 241 -11.54 -7.44 -10.72
N MET A 242 -11.82 -7.17 -9.43
CA MET A 242 -11.28 -7.97 -8.31
C MET A 242 -11.63 -9.44 -8.48
N ARG A 243 -12.91 -9.73 -8.73
CA ARG A 243 -13.40 -11.10 -8.91
C ARG A 243 -12.76 -11.77 -10.13
N ASP A 244 -12.77 -11.10 -11.28
CA ASP A 244 -12.19 -11.66 -12.51
C ASP A 244 -10.70 -11.96 -12.35
N ALA A 245 -9.95 -11.09 -11.68
CA ALA A 245 -8.53 -11.31 -11.43
C ALA A 245 -8.28 -12.47 -10.46
N LEU A 246 -9.06 -12.57 -9.37
CA LEU A 246 -8.98 -13.68 -8.41
C LEU A 246 -9.34 -15.03 -9.05
N GLU A 247 -10.30 -15.06 -9.97
CA GLU A 247 -10.69 -16.25 -10.72
C GLU A 247 -9.67 -16.63 -11.83
N THR A 248 -8.98 -15.64 -12.39
CA THR A 248 -8.03 -15.84 -13.50
C THR A 248 -6.61 -16.16 -13.01
N SER A 249 -6.19 -15.58 -11.89
CA SER A 249 -4.80 -15.67 -11.41
C SER A 249 -4.46 -17.08 -10.93
N ALA A 250 -3.36 -17.62 -11.44
CA ALA A 250 -2.76 -18.86 -10.94
C ALA A 250 -1.93 -18.67 -9.66
N ALA A 251 -1.55 -17.43 -9.34
CA ALA A 251 -0.76 -17.08 -8.16
C ALA A 251 -1.60 -16.31 -7.11
N PRO A 252 -1.16 -16.31 -5.84
CA PRO A 252 -1.70 -15.41 -4.83
C PRO A 252 -1.59 -13.93 -5.24
N VAL A 253 -2.66 -13.16 -5.06
CA VAL A 253 -2.71 -11.73 -5.37
C VAL A 253 -2.48 -10.85 -4.13
N ILE A 254 -2.28 -9.55 -4.34
CA ILE A 254 -2.25 -8.57 -3.26
C ILE A 254 -3.33 -7.50 -3.46
N PHE A 255 -3.71 -6.85 -2.36
CA PHE A 255 -4.17 -5.47 -2.38
C PHE A 255 -3.10 -4.67 -1.66
N SER A 256 -2.28 -3.91 -2.37
CA SER A 256 -1.10 -3.24 -1.82
C SER A 256 -1.45 -2.13 -0.82
N HIS A 257 -2.64 -1.52 -0.94
CA HIS A 257 -3.16 -0.50 -0.04
C HIS A 257 -4.70 -0.42 -0.17
N SER A 258 -5.44 -1.30 0.52
CA SER A 258 -6.91 -1.23 0.61
C SER A 258 -7.42 -1.75 1.95
N SER A 259 -8.52 -1.18 2.46
CA SER A 259 -9.06 -1.49 3.78
C SER A 259 -10.40 -2.25 3.70
N ALA A 260 -11.01 -2.61 4.82
CA ALA A 260 -12.28 -3.35 4.85
C ALA A 260 -13.53 -2.51 4.51
N TYR A 261 -14.34 -2.93 3.54
CA TYR A 261 -15.54 -2.20 3.09
C TYR A 261 -16.66 -2.17 4.14
N ALA A 262 -16.78 -3.23 4.95
CA ALA A 262 -17.83 -3.35 5.96
C ALA A 262 -17.75 -2.25 7.05
N LEU A 263 -16.55 -1.73 7.31
CA LEU A 263 -16.32 -0.67 8.31
C LEU A 263 -16.37 0.74 7.70
N CYS A 264 -15.93 0.87 6.45
CA CYS A 264 -16.06 2.10 5.68
C CYS A 264 -16.43 1.73 4.23
N ASN A 265 -17.65 2.09 3.84
CA ASN A 265 -18.30 1.71 2.58
C ASN A 265 -17.79 2.51 1.35
N ASN A 266 -16.48 2.74 1.28
CA ASN A 266 -15.80 3.38 0.17
C ASN A 266 -15.47 2.35 -0.92
N THR A 267 -15.64 2.67 -2.21
CA THR A 267 -15.35 1.76 -3.33
C THR A 267 -13.90 1.32 -3.42
N ARG A 268 -12.96 2.03 -2.78
CA ARG A 268 -11.56 1.62 -2.64
C ARG A 268 -11.33 0.50 -1.62
N ASN A 269 -12.31 0.19 -0.78
CA ASN A 269 -12.21 -0.86 0.23
C ASN A 269 -12.77 -2.20 -0.25
N VAL A 270 -12.24 -3.29 0.31
CA VAL A 270 -12.51 -4.66 -0.12
C VAL A 270 -13.77 -5.21 0.56
N PRO A 271 -14.80 -5.63 -0.19
CA PRO A 271 -16.00 -6.28 0.34
C PRO A 271 -15.73 -7.68 0.91
N ASP A 272 -16.55 -8.12 1.86
CA ASP A 272 -16.36 -9.40 2.57
C ASP A 272 -16.39 -10.63 1.65
N ASP A 273 -17.19 -10.61 0.58
CA ASP A 273 -17.22 -11.69 -0.40
C ASP A 273 -15.92 -11.76 -1.22
N ILE A 274 -15.26 -10.61 -1.45
CA ILE A 274 -13.93 -10.57 -2.05
C ILE A 274 -12.85 -10.99 -1.05
N LEU A 275 -12.97 -10.60 0.24
CA LEU A 275 -12.06 -11.06 1.29
C LEU A 275 -12.05 -12.60 1.41
N GLN A 276 -13.21 -13.24 1.28
CA GLN A 276 -13.32 -14.70 1.24
C GLN A 276 -12.60 -15.31 0.03
N LEU A 277 -12.69 -14.67 -1.14
CA LEU A 277 -11.95 -15.10 -2.33
C LEU A 277 -10.44 -14.90 -2.19
N VAL A 278 -10.00 -13.82 -1.52
CA VAL A 278 -8.57 -13.61 -1.20
C VAL A 278 -8.05 -14.75 -0.33
N ALA A 279 -8.81 -15.18 0.67
CA ALA A 279 -8.46 -16.33 1.51
C ALA A 279 -8.31 -17.62 0.69
N GLN A 280 -9.25 -17.88 -0.24
CA GLN A 280 -9.21 -19.05 -1.13
C GLN A 280 -8.04 -19.01 -2.12
N ASN A 281 -7.73 -17.82 -2.66
CA ASN A 281 -6.60 -17.61 -3.57
C ASN A 281 -5.24 -17.67 -2.86
N GLY A 282 -5.19 -17.46 -1.54
CA GLY A 282 -3.95 -17.42 -0.76
C GLY A 282 -3.31 -16.02 -0.66
N GLY A 283 -3.99 -15.00 -1.18
CA GLY A 283 -3.52 -13.62 -1.28
C GLY A 283 -3.48 -12.86 0.05
N VAL A 284 -3.19 -11.57 0.01
CA VAL A 284 -3.11 -10.70 1.20
C VAL A 284 -3.73 -9.33 0.93
N VAL A 285 -4.47 -8.79 1.90
CA VAL A 285 -4.96 -7.42 1.91
C VAL A 285 -4.10 -6.57 2.82
N MET A 286 -3.41 -5.58 2.25
CA MET A 286 -2.50 -4.70 2.96
C MET A 286 -3.23 -3.40 3.31
N VAL A 287 -3.47 -3.18 4.59
CA VAL A 287 -4.42 -2.16 5.08
C VAL A 287 -3.89 -0.75 4.85
N ASN A 288 -4.71 0.09 4.22
CA ASN A 288 -4.46 1.49 3.88
C ASN A 288 -4.76 2.42 5.05
N PHE A 289 -3.97 3.47 5.25
CA PHE A 289 -4.13 4.41 6.36
C PHE A 289 -4.86 5.70 6.01
N PHE A 290 -5.30 5.90 4.77
CA PHE A 290 -6.03 7.08 4.36
C PHE A 290 -7.30 7.25 5.19
N VAL A 291 -7.42 8.39 5.84
CA VAL A 291 -8.55 8.71 6.73
C VAL A 291 -9.90 8.49 6.07
N SER A 292 -10.04 8.86 4.79
CA SER A 292 -11.30 8.70 4.05
C SER A 292 -11.66 7.24 3.75
N TYR A 293 -10.68 6.32 3.82
CA TYR A 293 -10.87 4.88 3.62
C TYR A 293 -10.94 4.11 4.94
N ILE A 294 -10.50 4.71 6.04
CA ILE A 294 -10.62 4.14 7.39
C ILE A 294 -11.95 4.50 8.04
N SER A 295 -12.26 5.79 8.19
CA SER A 295 -13.45 6.21 8.94
C SER A 295 -14.61 6.64 8.05
N CYS A 296 -14.41 6.67 6.72
CA CYS A 296 -15.31 7.34 5.77
C CYS A 296 -15.59 8.82 6.14
N GLY A 297 -14.68 9.42 6.93
CA GLY A 297 -14.83 10.74 7.51
C GLY A 297 -13.63 11.65 7.23
N LEU A 298 -13.46 12.66 8.09
CA LEU A 298 -12.37 13.64 7.99
C LEU A 298 -11.24 13.41 8.99
N THR A 299 -11.44 12.51 9.95
CA THR A 299 -10.46 12.12 10.99
C THR A 299 -10.52 10.61 11.19
N ALA A 300 -9.39 9.99 11.52
CA ALA A 300 -9.33 8.59 11.93
C ALA A 300 -8.26 8.42 13.02
N THR A 301 -8.25 7.28 13.73
CA THR A 301 -7.21 6.93 14.70
C THR A 301 -6.57 5.57 14.41
N VAL A 302 -5.44 5.28 15.05
CA VAL A 302 -4.78 3.96 15.00
C VAL A 302 -5.71 2.82 15.44
N GLN A 303 -6.62 3.07 16.39
CA GLN A 303 -7.64 2.08 16.80
C GLN A 303 -8.54 1.70 15.63
N GLN A 304 -8.95 2.66 14.80
CA GLN A 304 -9.82 2.38 13.66
C GLN A 304 -9.06 1.61 12.56
N VAL A 305 -7.77 1.88 12.38
CA VAL A 305 -6.92 1.05 11.50
C VAL A 305 -6.84 -0.39 12.03
N ALA A 306 -6.67 -0.57 13.34
CA ALA A 306 -6.70 -1.89 13.96
C ALA A 306 -8.06 -2.59 13.80
N ASP A 307 -9.18 -1.86 13.80
CA ASP A 307 -10.52 -2.42 13.52
C ASP A 307 -10.57 -3.05 12.12
N HIS A 308 -10.00 -2.39 11.10
CA HIS A 308 -9.92 -2.96 9.75
C HIS A 308 -9.06 -4.23 9.69
N ILE A 309 -7.92 -4.25 10.39
CA ILE A 309 -7.04 -5.43 10.49
C ILE A 309 -7.78 -6.59 11.16
N GLU A 310 -8.53 -6.34 12.24
CA GLU A 310 -9.33 -7.35 12.91
C GLU A 310 -10.50 -7.85 12.07
N HIS A 311 -11.19 -6.97 11.35
CA HIS A 311 -12.26 -7.37 10.45
C HIS A 311 -11.74 -8.28 9.33
N ILE A 312 -10.64 -7.91 8.68
CA ILE A 312 -10.05 -8.75 7.62
C ILE A 312 -9.57 -10.08 8.20
N ARG A 313 -8.95 -10.09 9.38
CA ARG A 313 -8.60 -11.35 10.07
C ARG A 313 -9.83 -12.22 10.34
N ASN A 314 -10.95 -11.64 10.74
CA ASN A 314 -12.16 -12.38 11.06
C ASN A 314 -12.82 -13.00 9.82
N VAL A 315 -12.74 -12.34 8.67
CA VAL A 315 -13.35 -12.80 7.41
C VAL A 315 -12.42 -13.70 6.61
N ALA A 316 -11.17 -13.30 6.42
CA ALA A 316 -10.20 -13.96 5.55
C ALA A 316 -9.18 -14.82 6.33
N GLY A 317 -8.93 -14.53 7.61
CA GLY A 317 -7.91 -15.18 8.43
C GLY A 317 -6.65 -14.33 8.62
N ALA A 318 -5.89 -14.61 9.69
CA ALA A 318 -4.68 -13.85 10.05
C ALA A 318 -3.55 -13.97 9.01
N ASP A 319 -3.60 -14.99 8.16
CA ASP A 319 -2.64 -15.21 7.08
C ASP A 319 -2.87 -14.25 5.89
N HIS A 320 -3.96 -13.47 5.87
CA HIS A 320 -4.39 -12.67 4.71
C HIS A 320 -4.42 -11.17 4.98
N VAL A 321 -3.71 -10.71 6.02
CA VAL A 321 -3.61 -9.30 6.40
C VAL A 321 -2.17 -8.82 6.32
N GLY A 322 -1.95 -7.62 5.80
CA GLY A 322 -0.66 -6.92 5.81
C GLY A 322 -0.84 -5.42 6.01
N ILE A 323 0.23 -4.64 5.79
CA ILE A 323 0.25 -3.18 5.98
C ILE A 323 0.61 -2.48 4.67
N GLY A 324 -0.22 -1.56 4.22
CA GLY A 324 -0.06 -0.84 2.97
C GLY A 324 -0.38 0.63 3.15
N SER A 325 0.51 1.38 3.80
CA SER A 325 0.17 2.65 4.44
C SER A 325 -0.45 3.69 3.51
N ASP A 326 0.00 3.75 2.25
CA ASP A 326 -0.29 4.85 1.32
C ASP A 326 0.30 6.19 1.80
N PHE A 327 1.38 6.13 2.60
CA PHE A 327 2.13 7.31 3.00
C PHE A 327 2.68 8.03 1.76
N ASN A 328 2.79 9.36 1.87
CA ASN A 328 3.11 10.31 0.81
C ASN A 328 2.08 10.39 -0.35
N GLY A 329 1.15 9.44 -0.45
CA GLY A 329 0.10 9.38 -1.49
C GLY A 329 -1.19 10.09 -1.09
N VAL A 330 -1.42 10.16 0.22
CA VAL A 330 -2.67 10.68 0.79
C VAL A 330 -2.49 12.04 1.47
N ALA A 331 -3.56 12.82 1.49
CA ALA A 331 -3.56 14.14 2.11
C ALA A 331 -3.68 14.10 3.64
N ARG A 332 -4.16 12.99 4.22
CA ARG A 332 -4.47 12.87 5.65
C ARG A 332 -4.27 11.45 6.15
N THR A 333 -3.60 11.33 7.28
CA THR A 333 -3.34 10.07 7.97
C THR A 333 -3.98 10.06 9.36
N PRO A 334 -4.15 8.89 9.99
CA PRO A 334 -4.84 8.75 11.27
C PRO A 334 -3.99 9.31 12.42
N GLU A 335 -4.65 9.72 13.51
CA GLU A 335 -3.96 10.01 14.76
C GLU A 335 -3.28 8.74 15.31
N GLY A 336 -1.98 8.84 15.61
CA GLY A 336 -1.14 7.71 16.01
C GLY A 336 -0.53 6.93 14.84
N LEU A 337 -0.78 7.35 13.59
CA LEU A 337 -0.14 6.87 12.37
C LEU A 337 0.18 8.03 11.39
N LYS A 338 0.78 9.12 11.88
CA LYS A 338 1.00 10.35 11.11
C LYS A 338 2.00 10.20 9.98
N ASP A 339 3.04 9.40 10.21
CA ASP A 339 4.13 9.15 9.27
C ASP A 339 4.76 7.77 9.50
N VAL A 340 5.76 7.42 8.69
CA VAL A 340 6.42 6.10 8.71
C VAL A 340 7.12 5.77 10.03
N SER A 341 7.27 6.70 10.99
CA SER A 341 7.83 6.38 12.31
C SER A 341 6.83 5.72 13.26
N GLU A 342 5.53 5.78 12.95
CA GLU A 342 4.46 5.47 13.90
C GLU A 342 3.89 4.04 13.76
N TYR A 343 4.40 3.19 12.86
CA TYR A 343 3.96 1.78 12.76
C TYR A 343 3.99 1.02 14.11
N PRO A 344 4.99 1.18 15.00
CA PRO A 344 4.97 0.49 16.30
C PRO A 344 3.72 0.78 17.15
N ASN A 345 3.07 1.94 16.97
CA ASN A 345 1.83 2.27 17.67
C ASN A 345 0.68 1.33 17.28
N LEU A 346 0.58 0.96 16.00
CA LEU A 346 -0.43 0.02 15.50
C LEU A 346 -0.22 -1.38 16.06
N PHE A 347 1.04 -1.84 16.12
CA PHE A 347 1.36 -3.13 16.73
C PHE A 347 1.11 -3.12 18.23
N ALA A 348 1.39 -2.02 18.93
CA ALA A 348 1.08 -1.87 20.34
C ALA A 348 -0.44 -1.94 20.59
N GLU A 349 -1.23 -1.27 19.74
CA GLU A 349 -2.70 -1.34 19.76
C GLU A 349 -3.20 -2.78 19.56
N LEU A 350 -2.71 -3.50 18.54
CA LEU A 350 -3.10 -4.89 18.29
C LEU A 350 -2.69 -5.83 19.44
N LEU A 351 -1.51 -5.64 20.04
CA LEU A 351 -1.09 -6.37 21.23
C LEU A 351 -2.01 -6.09 22.43
N ALA A 352 -2.44 -4.83 22.61
CA ALA A 352 -3.38 -4.46 23.66
C ALA A 352 -4.76 -5.13 23.48
N ARG A 353 -5.15 -5.42 22.22
CA ARG A 353 -6.34 -6.21 21.87
C ARG A 353 -6.15 -7.72 21.99
N GLY A 354 -4.98 -8.18 22.40
CA GLY A 354 -4.69 -9.59 22.63
C GLY A 354 -4.26 -10.37 21.40
N TRP A 355 -3.75 -9.70 20.36
CA TRP A 355 -3.10 -10.40 19.25
C TRP A 355 -1.86 -11.16 19.72
N ALA A 356 -1.69 -12.38 19.19
CA ALA A 356 -0.48 -13.15 19.43
C ALA A 356 0.69 -12.52 18.65
N GLU A 357 1.88 -12.50 19.25
CA GLU A 357 3.09 -11.98 18.59
C GLU A 357 3.36 -12.69 17.26
N THR A 358 3.10 -14.00 17.17
CA THR A 358 3.26 -14.78 15.93
C THR A 358 2.29 -14.36 14.82
N ASP A 359 1.09 -13.90 15.16
CA ASP A 359 0.16 -13.36 14.16
C ASP A 359 0.56 -11.93 13.75
N LEU A 360 1.19 -11.18 14.64
CA LEU A 360 1.75 -9.88 14.30
C LEU A 360 3.00 -9.99 13.43
N GLU A 361 3.85 -11.00 13.60
CA GLU A 361 4.95 -11.28 12.67
C GLU A 361 4.41 -11.53 11.24
N LYS A 362 3.25 -12.19 11.13
CA LYS A 362 2.55 -12.36 9.85
C LYS A 362 2.09 -11.05 9.24
N VAL A 363 1.41 -10.20 10.02
CA VAL A 363 0.96 -8.88 9.60
C VAL A 363 2.13 -7.97 9.21
N ALA A 364 3.24 -8.05 9.95
CA ALA A 364 4.44 -7.26 9.69
C ALA A 364 5.02 -7.54 8.31
N GLY A 365 5.16 -8.80 7.92
CA GLY A 365 5.73 -9.10 6.60
C GLY A 365 5.68 -10.55 6.17
N LEU A 366 5.54 -11.52 7.09
CA LEU A 366 5.59 -12.94 6.69
C LEU A 366 4.43 -13.32 5.75
N ASN A 367 3.27 -12.64 5.83
CA ASN A 367 2.17 -12.86 4.88
C ASN A 367 2.54 -12.40 3.47
N LEU A 368 3.16 -11.23 3.33
CA LEU A 368 3.61 -10.74 2.02
C LEU A 368 4.76 -11.61 1.49
N LEU A 369 5.72 -12.00 2.33
CA LEU A 369 6.79 -12.92 1.91
C LEU A 369 6.23 -14.27 1.41
N ARG A 370 5.17 -14.80 2.05
CA ARG A 370 4.48 -16.01 1.58
C ARG A 370 3.85 -15.79 0.19
N VAL A 371 3.12 -14.69 0.02
CA VAL A 371 2.45 -14.35 -1.25
C VAL A 371 3.48 -14.14 -2.37
N PHE A 372 4.57 -13.45 -2.08
CA PHE A 372 5.64 -13.20 -3.05
C PHE A 372 6.34 -14.50 -3.47
N ARG A 373 6.69 -15.38 -2.52
CA ARG A 373 7.18 -16.73 -2.84
C ARG A 373 6.16 -17.55 -3.64
N GLY A 374 4.88 -17.36 -3.40
CA GLY A 374 3.80 -17.99 -4.18
C GLY A 374 3.84 -17.57 -5.65
N ALA A 375 4.02 -16.29 -5.93
CA ALA A 375 4.19 -15.78 -7.30
C ALA A 375 5.49 -16.27 -7.96
N GLU A 376 6.61 -16.30 -7.21
CA GLU A 376 7.88 -16.86 -7.69
C GLU A 376 7.76 -18.35 -8.00
N ALA A 377 7.07 -19.13 -7.17
CA ALA A 377 6.85 -20.55 -7.40
C ALA A 377 6.00 -20.81 -8.66
N VAL A 378 4.97 -19.99 -8.90
CA VAL A 378 4.16 -20.09 -10.14
C VAL A 378 4.99 -19.75 -11.36
N ARG A 379 5.82 -18.70 -11.33
CA ARG A 379 6.79 -18.39 -12.40
C ARG A 379 7.68 -19.58 -12.71
N ASP A 380 8.29 -20.16 -11.68
CA ASP A 380 9.26 -21.25 -11.83
C ASP A 380 8.58 -22.51 -12.38
N GLN A 381 7.37 -22.81 -11.92
CA GLN A 381 6.57 -23.92 -12.44
C GLN A 381 6.18 -23.69 -13.90
N MET A 382 5.66 -22.51 -14.26
CA MET A 382 5.31 -22.20 -15.64
C MET A 382 6.53 -22.25 -16.58
N ALA A 383 7.70 -21.83 -16.11
CA ALA A 383 8.95 -21.96 -16.86
C ALA A 383 9.36 -23.43 -17.06
N ALA A 384 9.25 -24.25 -16.01
CA ALA A 384 9.51 -25.69 -16.08
C ALA A 384 8.56 -26.42 -17.05
N ASP A 385 7.31 -25.96 -17.13
CA ASP A 385 6.30 -26.48 -18.06
C ASP A 385 6.47 -25.97 -19.50
N GLY A 386 7.51 -25.17 -19.78
CA GLY A 386 7.78 -24.62 -21.10
C GLY A 386 6.86 -23.45 -21.50
N GLY A 387 6.29 -22.76 -20.51
CA GLY A 387 5.45 -21.58 -20.69
C GLY A 387 6.17 -20.49 -21.48
N LYS A 388 5.54 -20.07 -22.58
CA LYS A 388 6.07 -19.01 -23.45
C LYS A 388 5.48 -17.65 -23.05
N PRO A 389 6.19 -16.54 -23.31
CA PRO A 389 5.60 -15.22 -23.20
C PRO A 389 4.30 -15.10 -23.97
N PHE A 390 3.32 -14.44 -23.37
CA PHE A 390 2.12 -14.00 -24.08
C PHE A 390 2.50 -12.83 -25.00
N ASP A 391 2.17 -12.95 -26.28
CA ASP A 391 2.58 -12.01 -27.34
C ASP A 391 1.37 -11.48 -28.13
N GLU A 392 0.15 -11.68 -27.63
CA GLU A 392 -1.06 -11.12 -28.20
C GLU A 392 -1.08 -9.60 -28.03
N TRP A 393 -1.38 -8.90 -29.13
CA TRP A 393 -1.69 -7.48 -29.10
C TRP A 393 -3.11 -7.26 -28.58
N ILE A 394 -3.33 -6.17 -27.86
CA ILE A 394 -4.68 -5.72 -27.57
C ILE A 394 -5.45 -5.50 -28.88
N PRO A 395 -6.71 -5.95 -28.99
CA PRO A 395 -7.53 -5.66 -30.16
C PRO A 395 -7.66 -4.16 -30.41
N GLN A 396 -7.50 -3.73 -31.68
CA GLN A 396 -7.66 -2.32 -32.05
C GLN A 396 -9.03 -1.76 -31.68
N ALA A 397 -10.06 -2.60 -31.65
CA ALA A 397 -11.43 -2.23 -31.26
C ALA A 397 -11.57 -1.89 -29.77
N ASP A 398 -10.66 -2.39 -28.93
CA ASP A 398 -10.67 -2.15 -27.48
C ASP A 398 -9.93 -0.85 -27.12
N LEU A 399 -9.18 -0.28 -28.06
CA LEU A 399 -8.46 0.98 -27.88
C LEU A 399 -9.37 2.19 -28.14
N PRO A 400 -9.49 3.13 -27.20
CA PRO A 400 -10.34 4.30 -27.37
C PRO A 400 -9.77 5.28 -28.39
N ALA A 401 -10.63 6.11 -28.97
CA ALA A 401 -10.20 7.15 -29.94
C ALA A 401 -9.13 8.10 -29.37
N GLU A 402 -9.13 8.33 -28.06
CA GLU A 402 -8.14 9.14 -27.35
C GLU A 402 -6.71 8.58 -27.42
N SER A 403 -6.54 7.29 -27.72
CA SER A 403 -5.22 6.69 -27.91
C SER A 403 -4.58 7.00 -29.25
N LEU A 404 -5.37 7.45 -30.24
CA LEU A 404 -4.92 7.64 -31.62
C LEU A 404 -3.92 8.79 -31.81
N PRO A 405 -4.06 9.97 -31.18
CA PRO A 405 -3.17 11.10 -31.45
C PRO A 405 -1.70 10.88 -31.05
N CYS A 406 -1.45 9.99 -30.09
CA CYS A 406 -0.12 9.68 -29.56
C CYS A 406 0.36 8.25 -29.91
N SER A 407 -0.37 7.55 -30.78
CA SER A 407 -0.02 6.23 -31.28
C SER A 407 0.05 6.24 -32.80
N THR A 408 1.02 5.55 -33.39
CA THR A 408 1.12 5.41 -34.86
C THR A 408 0.12 4.38 -35.43
N GLY A 409 -0.69 3.73 -34.58
CA GLY A 409 -1.71 2.77 -35.00
C GLY A 409 -1.15 1.45 -35.55
N GLN A 410 0.16 1.21 -35.43
CA GLN A 410 0.79 -0.05 -35.83
C GLN A 410 0.54 -1.16 -34.81
N ILE A 411 -0.73 -1.52 -34.62
CA ILE A 411 -1.16 -2.57 -33.69
C ILE A 411 -1.67 -3.81 -34.47
N LYS A 412 -1.90 -3.68 -35.78
CA LYS A 412 -1.86 -4.75 -36.79
C LYS A 412 -2.00 -4.18 -38.22
N SER A 413 -0.99 -4.36 -39.05
CA SER A 413 -1.20 -4.54 -40.49
C SER A 413 -0.28 -5.67 -40.97
N VAL A 414 -0.70 -6.91 -40.79
CA VAL A 414 -0.34 -7.93 -41.78
C VAL A 414 -1.38 -7.84 -42.89
N THR A 415 -1.41 -6.69 -43.57
CA THR A 415 -1.76 -6.69 -44.99
C THR A 415 -0.44 -6.97 -45.68
N THR A 416 -0.34 -8.19 -46.18
CA THR A 416 0.68 -8.69 -47.11
C THR A 416 1.21 -7.58 -48.01
N GLU A 417 2.55 -7.43 -48.05
CA GLU A 417 3.27 -6.72 -49.11
C GLU A 417 2.82 -7.14 -50.52
#